data_AF-A0A6A0IMK3-F1
#
_entry.id   AF-A0A6A0IMK3-F1
#
_cell.length_a   1.000
_cell.length_b   1.000
_cell.length_c   1.000
_cell.angle_alpha   90.00
_cell.angle_beta   90.00
_cell.angle_gamma   90.00
#
_symmetry.space_group_name_H-M   'P 1'
#
loop_
_entity.id
_entity.type
_entity.pdbx_description
1 polymer ?
#
loop_
_entity_poly.entity_id
_entity_poly.type
_entity_poly.pdbx_seq_one_letter_code
_entity_poly.pdbx_strand_id
1 'polypeptide(L)'
;MSILTQTTTMPGSSFSLPARRTCPGVILSPGSVCSSCYADQRRRYRWSAVKLAQERRLAWTLEALSSGRFVPALVGLITARGDAHFRLHDSGDFFSAEYVDAWSDVARALPEVSFWAPTRSWAVGGRPRGDADPLLLGLRRLARLANVTVRPSALLLDDAPPAVPGLHAGSAVTTERGRATCPKYLRSPPACGDCRHCWDEPDRPVVYLKH
;
A
#
# COMPACT_ATOMS: atom_id res chain seq x y z
N MET A 1 -12.53 5.58 -17.29
CA MET A 1 -11.53 4.73 -16.59
C MET A 1 -11.87 4.76 -15.12
N SER A 2 -11.98 3.61 -14.43
CA SER A 2 -12.14 3.62 -12.96
C SER A 2 -10.80 4.03 -12.32
N ILE A 3 -10.81 5.12 -11.55
CA ILE A 3 -9.65 5.62 -10.80
C ILE A 3 -9.37 4.70 -9.60
N LEU A 4 -10.43 4.30 -8.89
CA LEU A 4 -10.36 3.31 -7.82
C LEU A 4 -10.40 1.88 -8.37
N THR A 5 -9.70 0.97 -7.70
CA THR A 5 -9.78 -0.48 -7.90
C THR A 5 -10.57 -1.13 -6.79
N GLN A 6 -10.90 -2.42 -6.97
CA GLN A 6 -11.60 -3.23 -5.98
C GLN A 6 -10.77 -4.47 -5.67
N THR A 7 -10.51 -4.71 -4.39
CA THR A 7 -9.78 -5.89 -3.92
C THR A 7 -10.75 -6.96 -3.44
N THR A 8 -10.61 -8.19 -3.94
CA THR A 8 -11.54 -9.29 -3.64
C THR A 8 -11.15 -10.04 -2.37
N THR A 9 -9.86 -10.34 -2.21
CA THR A 9 -9.32 -11.06 -1.04
C THR A 9 -9.36 -10.23 0.23
N MET A 10 -9.31 -8.91 0.09
CA MET A 10 -9.44 -7.94 1.17
C MET A 10 -10.53 -6.98 0.71
N PRO A 11 -11.80 -7.25 1.03
CA PRO A 11 -12.93 -6.50 0.46
C PRO A 11 -12.79 -4.99 0.74
N GLY A 12 -12.83 -4.19 -0.32
CA GLY A 12 -12.76 -2.74 -0.23
C GLY A 12 -12.19 -2.08 -1.50
N SER A 13 -12.34 -0.76 -1.57
CA SER A 13 -11.67 0.05 -2.59
C SER A 13 -10.17 0.15 -2.34
N SER A 14 -9.43 0.35 -3.44
CA SER A 14 -8.02 0.67 -3.39
C SER A 14 -7.59 1.58 -4.53
N PHE A 15 -6.32 2.00 -4.51
CA PHE A 15 -5.70 2.79 -5.56
C PHE A 15 -4.51 2.03 -6.15
N SER A 16 -4.62 1.69 -7.43
CA SER A 16 -3.62 0.88 -8.09
C SER A 16 -2.68 1.74 -8.92
N LEU A 17 -1.39 1.45 -8.86
CA LEU A 17 -0.34 2.11 -9.63
C LEU A 17 0.67 1.09 -10.21
N PRO A 18 1.40 1.45 -11.29
CA PRO A 18 2.40 0.58 -11.88
C PRO A 18 3.59 0.47 -10.93
N ALA A 19 3.69 -0.66 -10.23
CA ALA A 19 4.54 -0.78 -9.07
C ALA A 19 6.05 -0.66 -9.38
N ARG A 20 6.49 -1.06 -10.59
CA ARG A 20 7.90 -0.89 -11.01
C ARG A 20 8.29 0.56 -11.24
N ARG A 21 7.32 1.43 -11.50
CA ARG A 21 7.53 2.87 -11.73
C ARG A 21 7.33 3.69 -10.46
N THR A 22 6.53 3.19 -9.52
CA THR A 22 6.01 3.97 -8.39
C THR A 22 6.43 3.46 -7.01
N CYS A 23 7.17 2.35 -6.92
CA CYS A 23 7.72 1.85 -5.66
C CYS A 23 9.23 2.11 -5.61
N PRO A 24 9.71 3.16 -4.91
CA PRO A 24 11.14 3.44 -4.77
C PRO A 24 11.91 2.34 -4.03
N GLY A 25 11.25 1.65 -3.09
CA GLY A 25 11.82 0.54 -2.32
C GLY A 25 11.85 -0.79 -3.07
N VAL A 26 11.55 -0.80 -4.37
CA VAL A 26 11.51 -2.04 -5.15
C VAL A 26 12.90 -2.70 -5.20
N ILE A 27 12.92 -4.01 -4.92
CA ILE A 27 14.06 -4.88 -5.17
C ILE A 27 13.58 -5.96 -6.14
N LEU A 28 14.38 -6.29 -7.16
CA LEU A 28 14.05 -7.27 -8.19
C LEU A 28 15.02 -8.46 -8.22
N SER A 29 15.72 -8.71 -7.11
CA SER A 29 16.57 -9.89 -6.93
C SER A 29 15.75 -11.11 -6.46
N PRO A 30 16.25 -12.34 -6.66
CA PRO A 30 15.71 -13.54 -6.02
C PRO A 30 15.54 -13.35 -4.51
N GLY A 31 14.47 -13.89 -3.95
CA GLY A 31 14.15 -13.73 -2.52
C GLY A 31 13.43 -12.43 -2.15
N SER A 32 13.41 -11.41 -3.01
CA SER A 32 12.62 -10.20 -2.73
C SER A 32 11.10 -10.42 -2.85
N VAL A 33 10.31 -9.73 -2.02
CA VAL A 33 8.84 -9.81 -2.09
C VAL A 33 8.35 -9.32 -3.47
N CYS A 34 8.96 -8.24 -3.96
CA CYS A 34 8.62 -7.67 -5.25
C CYS A 34 8.95 -8.62 -6.40
N SER A 35 10.13 -9.26 -6.43
CA SER A 35 10.44 -10.23 -7.48
C SER A 35 9.44 -11.39 -7.47
N SER A 36 9.07 -11.91 -6.30
CA SER A 36 8.05 -12.96 -6.19
C SER A 36 6.67 -12.50 -6.66
N CYS A 37 6.28 -11.25 -6.39
CA CYS A 37 4.99 -10.70 -6.83
C CYS A 37 4.93 -10.44 -8.33
N TYR A 38 6.03 -9.96 -8.95
CA TYR A 38 6.09 -9.77 -10.40
C TYR A 38 6.36 -11.05 -11.18
N ALA A 39 7.04 -12.02 -10.58
CA ALA A 39 7.28 -13.34 -11.14
C ALA A 39 6.13 -14.33 -10.87
N ASP A 40 5.13 -13.94 -10.07
CA ASP A 40 4.00 -14.78 -9.68
C ASP A 40 3.36 -15.48 -10.90
N GLN A 41 3.09 -16.77 -10.72
CA GLN A 41 2.44 -17.69 -11.66
C GLN A 41 1.07 -17.17 -12.14
N ARG A 42 0.43 -16.26 -11.40
CA ARG A 42 -0.80 -15.58 -11.82
C ARG A 42 -0.62 -14.63 -13.00
N ARG A 43 0.61 -14.26 -13.38
CA ARG A 43 0.96 -13.47 -14.58
C ARG A 43 0.15 -12.17 -14.77
N ARG A 44 -0.48 -11.61 -13.73
CA ARG A 44 -1.41 -10.45 -13.81
C ARG A 44 -0.75 -9.19 -14.40
N TYR A 45 0.55 -9.01 -14.17
CA TYR A 45 1.33 -7.91 -14.76
C TYR A 45 1.86 -8.21 -16.16
N ARG A 46 1.60 -9.39 -16.75
CA ARG A 46 1.90 -9.69 -18.16
C ARG A 46 0.79 -9.24 -19.11
N TRP A 47 -0.45 -9.15 -18.62
CA TRP A 47 -1.58 -8.71 -19.42
C TRP A 47 -1.43 -7.22 -19.76
N SER A 48 -1.36 -6.93 -21.05
CA SER A 48 -1.22 -5.57 -21.58
C SER A 48 -2.31 -4.62 -21.07
N ALA A 49 -3.54 -5.12 -20.95
CA ALA A 49 -4.68 -4.35 -20.44
C ALA A 49 -4.48 -3.87 -18.99
N VAL A 50 -3.94 -4.72 -18.10
CA VAL A 50 -3.68 -4.37 -16.69
C VAL A 50 -2.59 -3.30 -16.62
N LYS A 51 -1.50 -3.49 -17.36
CA LYS A 51 -0.42 -2.50 -17.48
C LYS A 51 -0.96 -1.17 -18.00
N LEU A 52 -1.71 -1.18 -19.09
CA LEU A 52 -2.28 0.03 -19.69
C LEU A 52 -3.22 0.76 -18.70
N ALA A 53 -4.04 0.04 -17.95
CA ALA A 53 -4.89 0.63 -16.93
C ALA A 53 -4.06 1.28 -15.79
N GLN A 54 -2.97 0.63 -15.38
CA GLN A 54 -2.03 1.19 -14.40
C GLN A 54 -1.32 2.44 -14.91
N GLU A 55 -0.83 2.41 -16.15
CA GLU A 55 -0.17 3.56 -16.77
C GLU A 55 -1.11 4.75 -16.95
N ARG A 56 -2.36 4.51 -17.36
CA ARG A 56 -3.38 5.57 -17.44
C ARG A 56 -3.71 6.15 -16.05
N ARG A 57 -3.77 5.31 -15.00
CA ARG A 57 -3.94 5.78 -13.61
C ARG A 57 -2.76 6.62 -13.14
N LEU A 58 -1.53 6.24 -13.47
CA LEU A 58 -0.35 7.04 -13.16
C LEU A 58 -0.36 8.37 -13.91
N ALA A 59 -0.65 8.36 -15.21
CA ALA A 59 -0.75 9.60 -16.00
C ALA A 59 -1.81 10.56 -15.43
N TRP A 60 -3.00 10.02 -15.10
CA TRP A 60 -4.04 10.78 -14.42
C TRP A 60 -3.57 11.30 -13.06
N THR A 61 -2.85 10.50 -12.27
CA THR A 61 -2.35 10.91 -10.96
C THR A 61 -1.43 12.12 -11.07
N LEU A 62 -0.45 12.08 -11.98
CA LEU A 62 0.52 13.16 -12.15
C LEU A 62 -0.16 14.46 -12.61
N GLU A 63 -1.09 14.36 -13.56
CA GLU A 63 -1.85 15.51 -14.03
C GLU A 63 -2.79 16.06 -12.94
N ALA A 64 -3.47 15.19 -12.20
CA ALA A 64 -4.37 15.59 -11.12
C ALA A 64 -3.64 16.22 -9.92
N LEU A 65 -2.41 15.79 -9.63
CA LEU A 65 -1.56 16.46 -8.64
C LEU A 65 -1.22 17.88 -9.09
N SER A 66 -0.69 18.03 -10.32
CA SER A 66 -0.30 19.34 -10.87
C SER A 66 -1.46 20.34 -10.99
N SER A 67 -2.68 19.85 -11.20
CA SER A 67 -3.89 20.67 -11.34
C SER A 67 -4.70 20.82 -10.05
N GLY A 68 -4.24 20.24 -8.92
CA GLY A 68 -4.96 20.26 -7.64
C GLY A 68 -6.25 19.42 -7.62
N ARG A 69 -6.51 18.61 -8.65
CA ARG A 69 -7.73 17.80 -8.78
C ARG A 69 -7.66 16.47 -8.05
N PHE A 70 -6.47 16.03 -7.62
CA PHE A 70 -6.27 14.73 -7.00
C PHE A 70 -7.14 14.57 -5.73
N VAL A 71 -7.01 15.48 -4.78
CA VAL A 71 -7.74 15.43 -3.50
C VAL A 71 -9.25 15.45 -3.68
N PRO A 72 -9.87 16.46 -4.35
CA PRO A 72 -11.33 16.51 -4.49
C PRO A 72 -11.88 15.30 -5.27
N ALA A 73 -11.16 14.79 -6.28
CA ALA A 73 -11.59 13.62 -7.03
C ALA A 73 -11.60 12.36 -6.16
N LEU A 74 -10.54 12.11 -5.38
CA LEU A 74 -10.47 10.93 -4.51
C LEU A 74 -11.49 11.01 -3.37
N VAL A 75 -11.64 12.18 -2.74
CA VAL A 75 -12.64 12.40 -1.68
C VAL A 75 -14.04 12.10 -2.20
N GLY A 76 -14.42 12.66 -3.36
CA GLY A 76 -15.73 12.41 -3.95
C GLY A 76 -15.96 10.94 -4.31
N LEU A 77 -14.94 10.25 -4.84
CA LEU A 77 -15.05 8.84 -5.22
C LEU A 77 -15.16 7.90 -4.00
N ILE A 78 -14.40 8.15 -2.94
CA ILE A 78 -14.43 7.32 -1.72
C ILE A 78 -15.76 7.55 -0.99
N THR A 79 -16.21 8.80 -0.87
CA THR A 79 -17.51 9.16 -0.28
C THR A 79 -18.66 8.49 -1.04
N ALA A 80 -18.67 8.59 -2.37
CA ALA A 80 -19.72 8.01 -3.20
C ALA A 80 -19.81 6.48 -3.12
N ARG A 81 -18.70 5.81 -2.77
CA ARG A 81 -18.68 4.36 -2.53
C ARG A 81 -19.08 3.97 -1.11
N GLY A 82 -19.10 4.90 -0.17
CA GLY A 82 -19.38 4.63 1.24
C GLY A 82 -18.33 3.71 1.89
N ASP A 83 -17.07 3.80 1.45
CA ASP A 83 -16.00 2.95 1.97
C ASP A 83 -15.65 3.36 3.41
N ALA A 84 -15.98 2.54 4.41
CA ALA A 84 -15.50 2.75 5.78
C ALA A 84 -14.01 2.37 5.98
N HIS A 85 -13.48 1.51 5.10
CA HIS A 85 -12.09 1.07 5.13
C HIS A 85 -11.50 1.16 3.74
N PHE A 86 -10.37 1.86 3.62
CA PHE A 86 -9.71 2.07 2.35
C PHE A 86 -8.26 1.58 2.41
N ARG A 87 -7.90 0.68 1.49
CA ARG A 87 -6.51 0.27 1.31
C ARG A 87 -5.88 1.23 0.31
N LEU A 88 -4.85 1.98 0.68
CA LEU A 88 -4.23 2.94 -0.24
C LEU A 88 -3.73 2.25 -1.51
N HIS A 89 -2.77 1.34 -1.41
CA HIS A 89 -2.18 0.71 -2.60
C HIS A 89 -2.39 -0.80 -2.65
N ASP A 90 -3.13 -1.27 -3.67
CA ASP A 90 -3.17 -2.69 -4.05
C ASP A 90 -1.94 -3.11 -4.89
N SER A 91 -1.33 -2.13 -5.53
CA SER A 91 -0.14 -2.17 -6.37
C SER A 91 0.42 -0.76 -6.44
N GLY A 92 1.74 -0.65 -6.50
CA GLY A 92 2.44 0.61 -6.41
C GLY A 92 2.65 1.04 -4.98
N ASP A 93 3.18 2.24 -4.84
CA ASP A 93 3.58 2.79 -3.55
C ASP A 93 3.66 4.32 -3.63
N PHE A 94 4.08 4.95 -2.55
CA PHE A 94 4.37 6.38 -2.54
C PHE A 94 5.65 6.68 -3.31
N PHE A 95 5.59 7.54 -4.33
CA PHE A 95 6.72 7.83 -5.22
C PHE A 95 7.28 9.26 -5.09
N SER A 96 6.57 10.17 -4.44
CA SER A 96 7.03 11.55 -4.16
C SER A 96 6.46 12.06 -2.83
N ALA A 97 7.09 13.07 -2.23
CA ALA A 97 6.58 13.72 -1.02
C ALA A 97 5.22 14.40 -1.26
N GLU A 98 5.07 15.10 -2.39
CA GLU A 98 3.81 15.71 -2.83
C GLU A 98 2.66 14.70 -2.89
N TYR A 99 2.92 13.49 -3.38
CA TYR A 99 1.90 12.44 -3.43
C TYR A 99 1.50 11.92 -2.04
N VAL A 100 2.45 11.88 -1.10
CA VAL A 100 2.15 11.54 0.30
C VAL A 100 1.31 12.64 0.95
N ASP A 101 1.65 13.90 0.71
CA ASP A 101 0.92 15.05 1.26
C ASP A 101 -0.52 15.08 0.69
N ALA A 102 -0.69 14.81 -0.61
CA ALA A 102 -2.02 14.71 -1.22
C ALA A 102 -2.89 13.59 -0.60
N TRP A 103 -2.31 12.42 -0.30
CA TRP A 103 -3.02 11.38 0.46
C TRP A 103 -3.33 11.79 1.90
N SER A 104 -2.46 12.58 2.52
CA SER A 104 -2.72 13.13 3.85
C SER A 104 -3.93 14.05 3.82
N ASP A 105 -4.08 14.87 2.77
CA ASP A 105 -5.24 15.75 2.60
C ASP A 105 -6.53 14.97 2.32
N VAL A 106 -6.47 13.90 1.53
CA VAL A 106 -7.60 12.97 1.36
C VAL A 106 -8.02 12.37 2.69
N ALA A 107 -7.07 11.89 3.50
CA ALA A 107 -7.37 11.28 4.80
C ALA A 107 -7.95 12.28 5.80
N ARG A 108 -7.48 13.53 5.80
CA ARG A 108 -8.04 14.61 6.64
C ARG A 108 -9.47 14.98 6.22
N ALA A 109 -9.76 14.96 4.93
CA ALA A 109 -11.08 15.26 4.40
C ALA A 109 -12.12 14.14 4.65
N LEU A 110 -11.65 12.95 5.05
CA LEU A 110 -12.47 11.76 5.29
C LEU A 110 -12.17 11.14 6.66
N PRO A 111 -12.41 11.87 7.77
CA PRO A 111 -12.06 11.40 9.12
C PRO A 111 -12.79 10.12 9.53
N GLU A 112 -13.93 9.81 8.92
CA GLU A 112 -14.73 8.60 9.15
C GLU A 112 -14.19 7.35 8.44
N VAL A 113 -13.26 7.52 7.49
CA VAL A 113 -12.68 6.42 6.73
C VAL A 113 -11.37 5.99 7.36
N SER A 114 -11.26 4.69 7.66
CA SER A 114 -10.01 4.09 8.12
C SER A 114 -9.11 3.74 6.93
N PHE A 115 -7.93 4.35 6.87
CA PHE A 115 -6.95 4.16 5.81
C PHE A 115 -5.82 3.22 6.23
N TRP A 116 -5.43 2.31 5.36
CA TRP A 116 -4.27 1.44 5.56
C TRP A 116 -3.33 1.51 4.38
N ALA A 117 -2.04 1.75 4.67
CA ALA A 117 -0.99 1.95 3.67
C ALA A 117 0.22 1.03 3.95
N PRO A 118 0.25 -0.19 3.38
CA PRO A 118 1.47 -0.99 3.38
C PRO A 118 2.48 -0.38 2.40
N THR A 119 3.67 0.01 2.88
CA THR A 119 4.64 0.73 2.05
C THR A 119 6.06 0.19 2.18
N ARG A 120 6.79 0.17 1.06
CA ARG A 120 8.25 0.00 0.99
C ARG A 120 8.97 1.31 0.69
N SER A 121 8.23 2.41 0.54
CA SER A 121 8.78 3.72 0.23
C SER A 121 9.56 4.34 1.39
N TRP A 122 9.64 3.69 2.56
CA TRP A 122 10.65 3.99 3.58
C TRP A 122 12.08 3.70 3.10
N ALA A 123 12.24 2.95 2.00
CA ALA A 123 13.52 2.62 1.37
C ALA A 123 13.59 3.13 -0.09
N VAL A 124 14.82 3.21 -0.61
CA VAL A 124 15.14 3.45 -2.03
C VAL A 124 16.15 2.40 -2.48
N GLY A 125 15.82 1.63 -3.51
CA GLY A 125 16.71 0.58 -4.03
C GLY A 125 17.13 -0.44 -2.98
N GLY A 126 16.26 -0.71 -2.01
CA GLY A 126 16.51 -1.62 -0.91
C GLY A 126 17.29 -1.06 0.29
N ARG A 127 17.65 0.22 0.27
CA ARG A 127 18.33 0.89 1.38
C ARG A 127 17.38 1.83 2.12
N PRO A 128 17.40 1.90 3.46
CA PRO A 128 16.60 2.86 4.21
C PRO A 128 16.87 4.30 3.73
N ARG A 129 15.82 5.12 3.66
CA ARG A 129 15.96 6.57 3.45
C ARG A 129 16.61 7.21 4.67
N GLY A 130 17.34 8.30 4.47
CA GLY A 130 17.83 9.13 5.56
C GLY A 130 16.67 9.85 6.28
N ASP A 131 16.86 10.21 7.55
CA ASP A 131 15.80 10.80 8.37
C ASP A 131 15.26 12.14 7.85
N ALA A 132 16.08 12.88 7.10
CA ALA A 132 15.72 14.14 6.46
C ALA A 132 15.09 13.97 5.06
N ASP A 133 14.90 12.74 4.58
CA ASP A 133 14.28 12.49 3.27
C ASP A 133 12.83 13.02 3.25
N PRO A 134 12.45 13.89 2.29
CA PRO A 134 11.13 14.51 2.26
C PRO A 134 9.97 13.51 2.20
N LEU A 135 10.15 12.39 1.50
CA LEU A 135 9.11 11.37 1.38
C LEU A 135 8.95 10.63 2.70
N LEU A 136 10.04 10.25 3.37
CA LEU A 136 9.97 9.61 4.69
C LEU A 136 9.34 10.55 5.73
N LEU A 137 9.69 11.84 5.70
CA LEU A 137 9.04 12.85 6.54
C LEU A 137 7.54 12.95 6.24
N GLY A 138 7.14 12.90 4.97
CA GLY A 138 5.74 12.83 4.56
C GLY A 138 5.03 11.60 5.13
N LEU A 139 5.63 10.42 5.04
CA LEU A 139 5.05 9.18 5.58
C LEU A 139 4.85 9.28 7.09
N ARG A 140 5.80 9.89 7.82
CA ARG A 140 5.69 10.14 9.26
C ARG A 140 4.56 11.12 9.58
N ARG A 141 4.35 12.16 8.76
CA ARG A 141 3.20 13.08 8.92
C ARG A 141 1.88 12.35 8.67
N LEU A 142 1.81 11.54 7.62
CA LEU A 142 0.64 10.73 7.29
C LEU A 142 0.31 9.74 8.43
N ALA A 143 1.34 9.08 8.99
CA ALA A 143 1.18 8.13 10.10
C ALA A 143 0.69 8.76 11.41
N ARG A 144 0.75 10.10 11.56
CA ARG A 144 0.21 10.79 12.74
C ARG A 144 -1.28 11.09 12.64
N LEU A 145 -1.92 10.84 11.50
CA LEU A 145 -3.35 11.02 11.35
C LEU A 145 -4.08 9.86 12.03
N ALA A 146 -5.06 10.17 12.88
CA ALA A 146 -5.75 9.19 13.73
C ALA A 146 -6.50 8.10 12.94
N ASN A 147 -6.87 8.38 11.69
CA ASN A 147 -7.56 7.46 10.80
C ASN A 147 -6.64 6.77 9.79
N VAL A 148 -5.31 6.81 9.97
CA VAL A 148 -4.35 6.24 9.01
C VAL A 148 -3.33 5.31 9.66
N THR A 149 -3.26 4.07 9.17
CA THR A 149 -2.20 3.11 9.51
C THR A 149 -1.18 2.99 8.38
N VAL A 150 -0.08 3.73 8.47
CA VAL A 150 1.09 3.59 7.57
C VAL A 150 2.04 2.50 8.07
N ARG A 151 2.16 1.40 7.32
CA ARG A 151 2.86 0.18 7.74
C ARG A 151 4.10 -0.09 6.87
N PRO A 152 5.33 0.04 7.41
CA PRO A 152 6.52 -0.29 6.65
C PRO A 152 6.59 -1.80 6.39
N SER A 153 6.78 -2.18 5.13
CA SER A 153 6.77 -3.57 4.68
C SER A 153 8.19 -4.07 4.42
N ALA A 154 8.47 -5.31 4.81
CA ALA A 154 9.74 -5.97 4.56
C ALA A 154 10.05 -6.06 3.06
N LEU A 155 11.32 -5.96 2.71
CA LEU A 155 11.80 -5.93 1.33
C LEU A 155 12.02 -7.34 0.79
N LEU A 156 12.52 -8.24 1.64
CA LEU A 156 12.75 -9.65 1.31
C LEU A 156 11.68 -10.54 1.94
N LEU A 157 11.50 -11.72 1.33
CA LEU A 157 10.73 -12.80 1.92
C LEU A 157 11.43 -13.29 3.18
N ASP A 158 10.66 -13.69 4.17
CA ASP A 158 11.13 -14.26 5.44
C ASP A 158 11.95 -13.31 6.34
N ASP A 159 12.12 -12.05 5.94
CA ASP A 159 12.59 -10.98 6.81
C ASP A 159 11.59 -10.69 7.94
N ALA A 160 12.10 -10.20 9.06
CA ALA A 160 11.25 -9.65 10.11
C ALA A 160 10.52 -8.38 9.64
N PRO A 161 9.33 -8.07 10.19
CA PRO A 161 8.69 -6.78 9.97
C PRO A 161 9.64 -5.63 10.35
N PRO A 162 9.88 -4.65 9.47
CA PRO A 162 10.81 -3.57 9.75
C PRO A 162 10.26 -2.62 10.82
N ALA A 163 11.15 -2.11 11.66
CA ALA A 163 10.87 -1.00 12.57
C ALA A 163 11.43 0.29 11.96
N VAL A 164 10.54 1.23 11.61
CA VAL A 164 10.93 2.52 11.03
C VAL A 164 10.42 3.63 11.97
N PRO A 165 11.31 4.41 12.61
CA PRO A 165 10.91 5.44 13.56
C PRO A 165 9.87 6.41 12.98
N GLY A 166 8.78 6.62 13.72
CA GLY A 166 7.68 7.50 13.33
C GLY A 166 6.65 6.88 12.37
N LEU A 167 6.77 5.58 12.04
CA LEU A 167 5.73 4.80 11.36
C LEU A 167 5.17 3.73 12.31
N HIS A 168 4.05 3.11 11.93
CA HIS A 168 3.42 2.04 12.69
C HIS A 168 4.22 0.73 12.60
N ALA A 169 3.81 -0.29 13.37
CA ALA A 169 4.47 -1.57 13.38
C ALA A 169 4.51 -2.19 11.98
N GLY A 170 5.63 -2.80 11.59
CA GLY A 170 5.85 -3.25 10.23
C GLY A 170 4.96 -4.41 9.77
N SER A 171 5.16 -4.83 8.52
CA SER A 171 4.68 -6.12 8.03
C SER A 171 5.75 -6.90 7.26
N ALA A 172 5.58 -8.20 7.18
CA ALA A 172 6.44 -9.10 6.43
C ALA A 172 5.64 -10.17 5.69
N VAL A 173 6.30 -10.88 4.77
CA VAL A 173 5.75 -12.05 4.08
C VAL A 173 6.67 -13.22 4.37
N THR A 174 6.11 -14.35 4.80
CA THR A 174 6.86 -15.56 5.13
C THR A 174 6.43 -16.76 4.29
N THR A 175 7.37 -17.66 4.02
CA THR A 175 7.11 -18.99 3.47
C THR A 175 6.75 -20.02 4.55
N GLU A 176 7.03 -19.71 5.82
CA GLU A 176 6.82 -20.61 6.96
C GLU A 176 5.47 -20.36 7.64
N ARG A 177 4.58 -21.37 7.62
CA ARG A 177 3.24 -21.26 8.22
C ARG A 177 3.27 -20.88 9.70
N GLY A 178 4.22 -21.43 10.47
CA GLY A 178 4.34 -21.16 11.91
C GLY A 178 4.68 -19.71 12.27
N ARG A 179 5.21 -18.93 11.32
CA ARG A 179 5.56 -17.52 11.50
C ARG A 179 4.45 -16.56 11.08
N ALA A 180 3.41 -17.04 10.39
CA ALA A 180 2.33 -16.19 9.89
C ALA A 180 1.37 -15.79 11.03
N THR A 181 1.17 -14.48 11.22
CA THR A 181 0.25 -13.93 12.22
C THR A 181 -1.08 -13.48 11.63
N CYS A 182 -1.15 -13.26 10.31
CA CYS A 182 -2.40 -12.91 9.64
C CYS A 182 -3.35 -14.12 9.54
N PRO A 183 -4.59 -14.08 10.06
CA PRO A 183 -5.49 -15.24 10.07
C PRO A 183 -6.11 -15.55 8.69
N LYS A 184 -5.89 -14.70 7.69
CA LYS A 184 -6.45 -14.85 6.33
C LYS A 184 -6.23 -16.24 5.73
N TYR A 185 -5.06 -16.85 5.96
CA TYR A 185 -4.72 -18.16 5.39
C TYR A 185 -5.48 -19.33 6.04
N LEU A 186 -6.15 -19.09 7.18
CA LEU A 186 -6.97 -20.07 7.88
C LEU A 186 -8.37 -20.21 7.23
N ARG A 187 -8.78 -19.25 6.39
CA ARG A 187 -10.07 -19.27 5.69
C ARG A 187 -9.97 -19.99 4.34
N SER A 188 -11.07 -20.57 3.89
CA SER A 188 -11.18 -21.26 2.59
C SER A 188 -12.35 -20.68 1.76
N PRO A 189 -12.10 -19.98 0.63
CA PRO A 189 -10.78 -19.58 0.14
C PRO A 189 -10.11 -18.53 1.05
N PRO A 190 -8.77 -18.37 1.00
CA PRO A 190 -8.08 -17.37 1.81
C PRO A 190 -8.58 -15.94 1.54
N ALA A 191 -9.17 -15.31 2.55
CA ALA A 191 -9.72 -13.96 2.47
C ALA A 191 -9.70 -13.27 3.84
N CYS A 192 -9.69 -11.93 3.86
CA CYS A 192 -9.83 -11.15 5.08
C CYS A 192 -11.28 -11.16 5.59
N GLY A 193 -12.27 -11.15 4.68
CA GLY A 193 -13.67 -11.03 5.06
C GLY A 193 -13.92 -9.76 5.89
N ASP A 194 -14.39 -9.96 7.11
CA ASP A 194 -14.64 -8.95 8.15
C ASP A 194 -13.40 -8.52 8.94
N CYS A 195 -12.28 -9.23 8.82
CA CYS A 195 -11.04 -8.89 9.55
C CYS A 195 -10.48 -7.52 9.14
N ARG A 196 -10.12 -6.70 10.14
CA ARG A 196 -9.57 -5.35 9.95
C ARG A 196 -8.30 -5.06 10.75
N HIS A 197 -7.60 -6.07 11.29
CA HIS A 197 -6.34 -5.91 12.04
C HIS A 197 -5.27 -5.03 11.35
N CYS A 198 -5.22 -5.02 10.01
CA CYS A 198 -4.29 -4.17 9.27
C CYS A 198 -4.54 -2.66 9.45
N TRP A 199 -5.79 -2.29 9.69
CA TRP A 199 -6.24 -0.94 10.03
C TRP A 199 -6.18 -0.72 11.55
N ASP A 200 -6.81 -1.63 12.30
CA ASP A 200 -7.18 -1.40 13.71
C ASP A 200 -6.06 -1.65 14.71
N GLU A 201 -5.01 -2.39 14.34
CA GLU A 201 -3.89 -2.74 15.21
C GLU A 201 -2.58 -2.11 14.70
N PRO A 202 -2.45 -0.76 14.73
CA PRO A 202 -1.28 -0.06 14.20
C PRO A 202 0.02 -0.51 14.88
N ASP A 203 -0.02 -0.80 16.18
CA ASP A 203 1.18 -1.12 16.97
C ASP A 203 1.58 -2.59 16.94
N ARG A 204 0.80 -3.46 16.27
CA ARG A 204 1.09 -4.90 16.19
C ARG A 204 1.65 -5.27 14.82
N PRO A 205 2.83 -5.89 14.72
CA PRO A 205 3.36 -6.36 13.44
C PRO A 205 2.48 -7.44 12.80
N VAL A 206 2.39 -7.43 11.47
CA VAL A 206 1.61 -8.42 10.70
C VAL A 206 2.51 -9.21 9.75
N VAL A 207 2.51 -10.54 9.87
CA VAL A 207 3.26 -11.45 9.01
C VAL A 207 2.27 -12.24 8.15
N TYR A 208 2.33 -12.05 6.84
CA TYR A 208 1.46 -12.73 5.87
C TYR A 208 2.11 -14.03 5.39
N LEU A 209 1.35 -15.11 5.33
CA LEU A 209 1.78 -16.31 4.62
C LEU A 209 1.85 -16.03 3.11
N LYS A 210 2.93 -16.44 2.47
CA LYS A 210 3.12 -16.32 1.02
C LYS A 210 1.98 -17.03 0.27
N HIS A 211 1.55 -16.38 -0.81
CA HIS A 211 0.49 -16.85 -1.69
C HIS A 211 0.91 -17.96 -2.64
#